data_AF-A0A919F0L5-F1
#
_entry.id   AF-A0A919F0L5-F1
#
_cell.length_a   1.000
_cell.length_b   1.000
_cell.length_c   1.000
_cell.angle_alpha   90.00
_cell.angle_beta   90.00
_cell.angle_gamma   90.00
#
_symmetry.space_group_name_H-M   'P 1'
#
loop_
_entity.id
_entity.type
_entity.pdbx_description
1 polymer ?
#
loop_
_entity_poly.entity_id
_entity_poly.type
_entity_poly.pdbx_seq_one_letter_code
_entity_poly.pdbx_strand_id
1 'polypeptide(L)'
;MLLTADGVVFVDWPHALRAAPWFDLLVLLPCVRAQGGPDPQEVFTAHPLGRAADPDAVTAALAALTGYFLRGSLLPAPPGLPTLRPFQRAQGEAALAWLRRRL
;
A
#
# COMPACT_ATOMS: atom_id res chain seq x y z
N MET A 1 -3.96 -3.11 -12.79
CA MET A 1 -3.46 -4.43 -13.23
C MET A 1 -4.57 -5.13 -13.97
N LEU A 2 -4.27 -5.71 -15.13
CA LEU A 2 -5.22 -6.48 -15.94
C LEU A 2 -4.79 -7.94 -15.93
N LEU A 3 -5.74 -8.85 -15.69
CA LEU A 3 -5.55 -10.28 -15.84
C LEU A 3 -5.83 -10.66 -17.29
N THR A 4 -4.90 -11.35 -17.94
CA THR A 4 -5.02 -11.88 -19.29
C THR A 4 -4.88 -13.41 -19.26
N ALA A 5 -5.13 -14.07 -20.39
CA ALA A 5 -4.89 -15.51 -20.51
C ALA A 5 -3.41 -15.89 -20.29
N ASP A 6 -2.49 -14.96 -20.62
CA ASP A 6 -1.04 -15.19 -20.59
C ASP A 6 -0.36 -14.66 -19.33
N GLY A 7 -1.09 -13.91 -18.48
CA GLY A 7 -0.54 -13.38 -17.23
C GLY A 7 -1.12 -12.06 -16.77
N VAL A 8 -0.28 -11.21 -16.18
CA VAL A 8 -0.67 -9.93 -15.61
C VAL A 8 -0.03 -8.79 -16.39
N VAL A 9 -0.84 -7.83 -16.83
CA VAL A 9 -0.38 -6.60 -17.48
C VAL A 9 -0.56 -5.42 -16.54
N PHE A 10 0.52 -4.67 -16.33
CA PHE A 10 0.48 -3.39 -15.63
C PHE A 10 0.20 -2.26 -16.62
N VAL A 11 -0.71 -1.36 -16.22
CA VAL A 11 -1.15 -0.19 -16.97
C VAL A 11 -1.29 0.97 -15.98
N ASP A 12 -1.43 2.20 -16.48
CA ASP A 12 -1.59 3.40 -15.65
C ASP A 12 -0.43 3.63 -14.67
N TRP A 13 0.77 3.72 -15.22
CA TRP A 13 2.03 3.96 -14.52
C TRP A 13 2.68 5.34 -14.83
N PRO A 14 1.93 6.46 -14.83
CA PRO A 14 2.53 7.78 -15.01
C PRO A 14 3.47 8.17 -13.87
N HIS A 15 3.45 7.43 -12.75
CA HIS A 15 4.29 7.63 -11.57
C HIS A 15 5.42 6.59 -11.43
N ALA A 16 5.74 5.84 -12.48
CA ALA A 16 6.85 4.89 -12.44
C ALA A 16 8.18 5.59 -12.10
N LEU A 17 8.90 5.03 -11.13
CA LEU A 17 10.17 5.57 -10.65
C LEU A 17 11.08 4.45 -10.14
N ARG A 18 12.37 4.76 -9.97
CA ARG A 18 13.32 3.83 -9.33
C ARG A 18 13.14 3.89 -7.82
N ALA A 19 12.70 2.80 -7.22
CA ALA A 19 12.55 2.64 -5.78
C ALA A 19 13.33 1.41 -5.28
N ALA A 20 13.32 1.21 -3.95
CA ALA A 20 13.78 -0.04 -3.38
C ALA A 20 12.93 -1.21 -3.94
N PRO A 21 13.51 -2.39 -4.21
CA PRO A 21 12.79 -3.51 -4.82
C PRO A 21 11.53 -3.97 -4.06
N TRP A 22 11.48 -3.76 -2.75
CA TRP A 22 10.34 -4.12 -1.90
C TRP A 22 9.22 -3.07 -1.86
N PHE A 23 9.43 -1.89 -2.45
CA PHE A 23 8.53 -0.74 -2.28
C PHE A 23 7.14 -0.98 -2.87
N ASP A 24 7.05 -1.52 -4.09
CA ASP A 24 5.76 -1.80 -4.72
C ASP A 24 4.93 -2.81 -3.93
N LEU A 25 5.58 -3.82 -3.36
CA LEU A 25 4.93 -4.79 -2.46
C LEU A 25 4.40 -4.08 -1.20
N LEU A 26 5.21 -3.20 -0.59
CA LEU A 26 4.81 -2.44 0.60
C LEU A 26 3.56 -1.59 0.34
N VAL A 27 3.54 -0.83 -0.76
CA VAL A 27 2.44 0.11 -1.06
C VAL A 27 1.17 -0.59 -1.53
N LEU A 28 1.29 -1.80 -2.10
CA LEU A 28 0.15 -2.60 -2.54
C LEU A 28 -0.63 -3.22 -1.38
N LEU A 29 0.07 -3.70 -0.34
CA LEU A 29 -0.52 -4.53 0.71
C LEU A 29 -1.63 -3.86 1.54
N PRO A 30 -1.58 -2.55 1.88
CA PRO A 30 -2.70 -1.89 2.56
C PRO A 30 -4.00 -1.93 1.77
N CYS A 31 -3.92 -1.79 0.43
CA CYS A 31 -5.08 -1.91 -0.46
C CYS A 31 -5.66 -3.33 -0.44
N VAL A 32 -4.80 -4.35 -0.52
CA VAL A 32 -5.18 -5.76 -0.45
C VAL A 32 -5.85 -6.07 0.90
N ARG A 33 -5.26 -5.60 2.00
CA ARG A 33 -5.80 -5.83 3.35
C ARG A 33 -7.14 -5.15 3.57
N ALA A 34 -7.31 -3.92 3.07
CA ALA A 34 -8.57 -3.18 3.13
C ALA A 34 -9.72 -3.89 2.40
N GLN A 35 -9.40 -4.73 1.41
CA GLN A 35 -10.37 -5.54 0.66
C GLN A 35 -10.60 -6.94 1.27
N GLY A 36 -10.14 -7.18 2.50
CA GLY A 36 -10.27 -8.48 3.17
C GLY A 36 -9.17 -9.48 2.82
N GLY A 37 -8.08 -9.02 2.19
CA GLY A 37 -6.91 -9.83 1.94
C GLY A 37 -6.13 -10.22 3.22
N PRO A 38 -5.08 -11.03 3.06
CA PRO A 38 -4.28 -11.56 4.16
C PRO A 38 -3.54 -10.48 4.94
N ASP A 39 -2.92 -10.88 6.05
CA ASP A 39 -2.11 -9.99 6.88
C ASP A 39 -0.90 -9.43 6.11
N PRO A 40 -0.74 -8.10 6.00
CA PRO A 40 0.38 -7.48 5.31
C PRO A 40 1.75 -7.87 5.84
N GLN A 41 1.91 -8.00 7.16
CA GLN A 41 3.19 -8.33 7.77
C GLN A 41 3.62 -9.75 7.41
N GLU A 42 2.68 -10.69 7.38
CA GLU A 42 2.95 -12.08 7.02
C GLU A 42 3.32 -12.19 5.54
N VAL A 43 2.55 -11.57 4.65
CA VAL A 43 2.85 -11.57 3.21
C VAL A 43 4.19 -10.91 2.93
N PHE A 44 4.45 -9.74 3.54
CA PHE A 44 5.67 -8.98 3.30
C PHE A 44 6.92 -9.76 3.75
N THR A 45 6.90 -10.35 4.94
CA THR A 45 8.05 -11.09 5.49
C THR A 45 8.24 -12.48 4.84
N ALA A 46 7.16 -13.08 4.34
CA ALA A 46 7.23 -14.30 3.54
C ALA A 46 7.85 -14.06 2.15
N HIS A 47 7.62 -12.89 1.54
CA HIS A 47 8.13 -12.57 0.21
C HIS A 47 9.65 -12.30 0.23
N PRO A 48 10.45 -12.83 -0.73
CA PRO A 48 11.91 -12.63 -0.75
C PRO A 48 12.36 -11.17 -0.68
N LEU A 49 11.64 -10.27 -1.39
CA LEU A 49 11.96 -8.84 -1.39
C LEU A 49 11.72 -8.18 -0.02
N GLY A 50 10.63 -8.53 0.66
CA GLY A 50 10.36 -7.96 1.99
C GLY A 50 11.23 -8.58 3.07
N ARG A 51 11.61 -9.85 2.93
CA ARG A 51 12.55 -10.53 3.84
C ARG A 51 13.96 -9.94 3.80
N ALA A 52 14.41 -9.52 2.61
CA ALA A 52 15.73 -8.90 2.42
C ALA A 52 15.72 -7.37 2.63
N ALA A 53 14.56 -6.77 2.95
CA ALA A 53 14.44 -5.34 3.13
C ALA A 53 15.05 -4.88 4.46
N ASP A 54 15.66 -3.70 4.46
CA ASP A 54 16.04 -2.99 5.68
C ASP A 54 14.77 -2.69 6.52
N PRO A 55 14.66 -3.23 7.75
CA PRO A 55 13.48 -3.06 8.58
C PRO A 55 13.12 -1.60 8.87
N ASP A 56 14.12 -0.73 9.05
CA ASP A 56 13.94 0.67 9.40
C ASP A 56 13.45 1.47 8.19
N ALA A 57 14.02 1.20 7.01
CA ALA A 57 13.57 1.80 5.75
C ALA A 57 12.11 1.42 5.44
N VAL A 58 11.71 0.17 5.71
CA VAL A 58 10.32 -0.29 5.53
C VAL A 58 9.39 0.44 6.50
N THR A 59 9.77 0.54 7.78
CA THR A 59 8.95 1.22 8.79
C THR A 59 8.80 2.72 8.46
N ALA A 60 9.87 3.39 8.02
CA ALA A 60 9.82 4.78 7.59
C ALA A 60 8.90 4.99 6.38
N ALA A 61 9.01 4.15 5.35
CA ALA A 61 8.16 4.22 4.16
C ALA A 61 6.68 3.92 4.51
N LEU A 62 6.42 2.95 5.38
CA LEU A 62 5.07 2.60 5.84
C LEU A 62 4.45 3.75 6.65
N ALA A 63 5.23 4.41 7.51
CA ALA A 63 4.78 5.59 8.25
C ALA A 63 4.40 6.74 7.30
N ALA A 64 5.23 7.00 6.29
CA ALA A 64 4.93 8.01 5.27
C ALA A 64 3.65 7.68 4.48
N LEU A 65 3.48 6.44 4.05
CA LEU A 65 2.29 5.97 3.33
C LEU A 65 1.01 6.06 4.19
N THR A 66 1.12 5.67 5.46
CA THR A 66 0.04 5.76 6.45
C THR A 66 -0.42 7.20 6.60
N GLY A 67 0.53 8.13 6.79
CA GLY A 67 0.25 9.56 6.89
C GLY A 67 -0.38 10.13 5.62
N TYR A 68 0.12 9.73 4.44
CA TYR A 68 -0.43 10.15 3.15
C TYR A 68 -1.92 9.80 3.01
N PHE A 69 -2.29 8.54 3.27
CA PHE A 69 -3.67 8.08 3.16
C PHE A 69 -4.59 8.69 4.21
N LEU A 70 -4.18 8.68 5.49
CA LEU A 70 -5.00 9.23 6.57
C LEU A 70 -5.22 10.73 6.38
N ARG A 71 -4.16 11.50 6.07
CA ARG A 71 -4.30 12.92 5.75
C ARG A 71 -5.23 13.14 4.56
N GLY A 72 -5.03 12.39 3.47
CA GLY A 72 -5.87 12.47 2.27
C GLY A 72 -7.34 12.23 2.56
N SER A 73 -7.63 11.28 3.46
CA SER A 73 -9.01 10.92 3.83
C SER A 73 -9.78 12.01 4.58
N LEU A 74 -9.08 12.96 5.20
CA LEU A 74 -9.68 14.08 5.94
C LEU A 74 -10.02 15.28 5.04
N LEU A 75 -9.58 15.28 3.78
CA LEU A 75 -9.84 16.37 2.85
C LEU A 75 -11.24 16.25 2.21
N PRO A 76 -11.83 17.35 1.72
CA PRO A 76 -13.09 17.31 0.96
C PRO A 76 -13.00 16.35 -0.23
N ALA A 77 -14.08 15.63 -0.54
CA ALA A 77 -14.12 14.76 -1.72
C ALA A 77 -14.00 15.59 -3.01
N PRO A 78 -13.14 15.21 -3.97
CA PRO A 78 -13.09 15.88 -5.26
C PRO A 78 -14.40 15.68 -6.05
N PRO A 79 -14.80 16.65 -6.89
CA PRO A 79 -15.93 16.48 -7.80
C PRO A 79 -15.79 15.20 -8.64
N GLY A 80 -16.86 14.40 -8.72
CA GLY A 80 -16.89 13.15 -9.49
C GLY A 80 -16.25 11.92 -8.83
N LEU A 81 -15.64 12.05 -7.64
CA LEU A 81 -14.95 10.94 -6.94
C LEU A 81 -15.42 10.78 -5.49
N PRO A 82 -16.73 10.52 -5.23
CA PRO A 82 -17.29 10.48 -3.87
C PRO A 82 -16.71 9.35 -3.00
N THR A 83 -16.21 8.27 -3.61
CA THR A 83 -15.66 7.10 -2.91
C THR A 83 -14.17 7.22 -2.57
N LEU A 84 -13.48 8.28 -3.05
CA LEU A 84 -12.05 8.43 -2.85
C LEU A 84 -11.66 8.54 -1.37
N ARG A 85 -12.39 9.34 -0.59
CA ARG A 85 -12.05 9.55 0.83
C ARG A 85 -12.27 8.30 1.69
N PRO A 86 -13.41 7.59 1.57
CA PRO A 86 -13.57 6.28 2.19
C PRO A 86 -12.49 5.28 1.77
N PHE A 87 -12.10 5.24 0.49
CA PHE A 87 -11.04 4.36 -0.01
C PHE A 87 -9.67 4.68 0.62
N GLN A 88 -9.29 5.97 0.65
CA GLN A 88 -8.06 6.42 1.31
C GLN A 88 -8.09 6.09 2.81
N ARG A 89 -9.23 6.27 3.48
CA ARG A 89 -9.37 5.93 4.90
C ARG A 89 -9.15 4.44 5.16
N ALA A 90 -9.79 3.57 4.37
CA ALA A 90 -9.66 2.12 4.54
C ALA A 90 -8.21 1.64 4.39
N GLN A 91 -7.48 2.18 3.40
CA GLN A 91 -6.05 1.89 3.23
C GLN A 91 -5.20 2.47 4.37
N GLY A 92 -5.48 3.70 4.80
CA GLY A 92 -4.77 4.34 5.90
C GLY A 92 -4.93 3.60 7.22
N GLU A 93 -6.13 3.10 7.52
CA GLU A 93 -6.41 2.29 8.71
C GLU A 93 -5.70 0.92 8.66
N ALA A 94 -5.69 0.27 7.49
CA ALA A 94 -4.93 -0.97 7.29
C ALA A 94 -3.41 -0.76 7.45
N ALA A 95 -2.87 0.32 6.86
CA ALA A 95 -1.46 0.68 6.98
C ALA A 95 -1.08 1.05 8.43
N LEU A 96 -1.95 1.77 9.15
CA LEU A 96 -1.75 2.13 10.55
C LEU A 96 -1.73 0.91 11.48
N ALA A 97 -2.66 -0.03 11.26
CA ALA A 97 -2.67 -1.28 12.00
C ALA A 97 -1.39 -2.09 11.78
N TRP A 98 -0.88 -2.10 10.54
CA TRP A 98 0.40 -2.72 10.22
C TRP A 98 1.58 -1.99 10.89
N LEU A 99 1.63 -0.67 10.78
CA LEU A 99 2.70 0.16 11.37
C LEU A 99 2.81 -0.05 12.89
N ARG A 100 1.69 -0.12 13.61
CA ARG A 100 1.66 -0.38 15.06
C ARG A 100 2.28 -1.70 15.48
N ARG A 101 2.39 -2.69 14.57
CA ARG A 101 3.05 -3.97 14.86
C ARG A 101 4.56 -3.92 14.61
N ARG A 102 5.05 -2.90 13.92
CA ARG A 102 6.46 -2.71 13.59
C ARG A 102 7.16 -1.71 14.53
N LEU A 103 6.40 -1.01 15.36
CA LEU A 103 6.87 -0.13 16.44
C LEU A 103 6.81 -0.88 17.77
#